data_AF-J0C756-F1
#
_entry.id   AF-J0C756-F1
#
_cell.length_a   1.000
_cell.length_b   1.000
_cell.length_c   1.000
_cell.angle_alpha   90.00
_cell.angle_beta   90.00
_cell.angle_gamma   90.00
#
_symmetry.space_group_name_H-M   'P 1'
#
loop_
_entity.id
_entity.type
_entity.pdbx_description
1 polymer ?
#
loop_
_entity_poly.entity_id
_entity_poly.type
_entity_poly.pdbx_seq_one_letter_code
_entity_poly.pdbx_strand_id
1 'polypeptide(L)'
;MRRWRALLLAATVALAPGLPATAQQAMINAGAWSAYKAKFLDPTGRIVDNGNGNISHSEGQGYGLLLAYLAASPADFEQIWYFTRTELLLRDDGLAVWKWDPNVKPHVTDTNNATDGDMLIAYALALAGTAWKREDYILAASRMAQALLAETVGSSQGRTLLMPGTEGFTGSDRDDGPVVNPSYWIYEAIPVMSALAPSDAWQKLSDDGVELLKTMQFGPRKLPAEWVSLHDKPRPAEGFDAEFGYNAIRIPLYLARGGITDNALLIRLQKGMSQDGVPATIDLTTGRPKAVLSDPGYRIVNDVVACVVDGTRLPNSALQFAPALYYPSTLQLLGLAYIGEKHPECL
;
A
#
# COMPACT_ATOMS: atom_id res chain seq x y z
N MET A 1 -48.00 -4.99 -70.27
CA MET A 1 -47.74 -5.51 -68.91
C MET A 1 -46.31 -5.17 -68.51
N ARG A 2 -46.13 -4.19 -67.61
CA ARG A 2 -44.82 -3.73 -67.09
C ARG A 2 -44.21 -4.84 -66.21
N ARG A 3 -42.95 -5.21 -66.44
CA ARG A 3 -42.16 -6.02 -65.50
C ARG A 3 -41.06 -5.15 -64.91
N TRP A 4 -41.18 -4.85 -63.62
CA TRP A 4 -40.15 -4.22 -62.80
C TRP A 4 -39.01 -5.21 -62.57
N ARG A 5 -37.76 -4.81 -62.83
CA ARG A 5 -36.56 -5.52 -62.38
C ARG A 5 -36.04 -4.80 -61.14
N ALA A 6 -36.17 -5.44 -59.98
CA ALA A 6 -35.61 -4.96 -58.73
C ALA A 6 -34.09 -5.15 -58.72
N LEU A 7 -33.36 -4.11 -58.32
CA LEU A 7 -31.94 -4.16 -58.02
C LEU A 7 -31.70 -4.95 -56.73
N LEU A 8 -30.70 -5.85 -56.75
CA LEU A 8 -30.07 -6.40 -55.55
C LEU A 8 -28.67 -5.78 -55.45
N LEU A 9 -28.53 -4.74 -54.62
CA LEU A 9 -27.22 -4.31 -54.13
C LEU A 9 -26.83 -5.25 -53.00
N ALA A 10 -25.80 -6.07 -53.22
CA ALA A 10 -25.12 -6.79 -52.16
C ALA A 10 -24.26 -5.78 -51.37
N ALA A 11 -24.70 -5.41 -50.17
CA ALA A 11 -23.89 -4.63 -49.25
C ALA A 11 -22.91 -5.59 -48.54
N THR A 12 -21.64 -5.58 -48.96
CA THR A 12 -20.56 -6.22 -48.22
C THR A 12 -20.24 -5.37 -46.99
N VAL A 13 -20.70 -5.81 -45.82
CA VAL A 13 -20.26 -5.27 -44.53
C VAL A 13 -18.80 -5.69 -44.34
N ALA A 14 -17.88 -4.76 -44.56
CA ALA A 14 -16.48 -4.95 -44.20
C ALA A 14 -16.37 -4.95 -42.67
N LEU A 15 -16.11 -6.13 -42.10
CA LEU A 15 -15.71 -6.27 -40.70
C LEU A 15 -14.38 -5.55 -40.51
N ALA A 16 -14.42 -4.40 -39.83
CA ALA A 16 -13.21 -3.73 -39.39
C ALA A 16 -12.46 -4.67 -38.42
N PRO A 17 -11.15 -4.93 -38.62
CA PRO A 17 -10.37 -5.67 -37.65
C PRO A 17 -10.41 -4.94 -36.31
N GLY A 18 -10.86 -5.61 -35.26
CA GLY A 18 -10.86 -5.07 -33.90
C GLY A 18 -9.45 -4.64 -33.53
N LEU A 19 -9.31 -3.42 -33.01
CA LEU A 19 -8.05 -2.95 -32.46
C LEU A 19 -7.56 -3.97 -31.41
N PRO A 20 -6.29 -4.39 -31.45
CA PRO A 20 -5.76 -5.29 -30.42
C PRO A 20 -5.95 -4.63 -29.06
N ALA A 21 -6.51 -5.36 -28.11
CA ALA A 21 -6.51 -4.94 -26.73
C ALA A 21 -5.05 -4.68 -26.34
N THR A 22 -4.73 -3.43 -26.00
CA THR A 22 -3.42 -3.06 -25.47
C THR A 22 -3.21 -3.87 -24.19
N ALA A 23 -2.32 -4.86 -24.25
CA ALA A 23 -1.92 -5.64 -23.09
C ALA A 23 -1.31 -4.70 -22.06
N GLN A 24 -1.68 -4.86 -20.78
CA GLN A 24 -1.07 -4.10 -19.69
C GLN A 24 0.45 -4.31 -19.71
N GLN A 25 1.20 -3.21 -19.68
CA GLN A 25 2.66 -3.27 -19.57
C GLN A 25 3.07 -3.62 -18.14
N ALA A 26 3.94 -4.62 -17.99
CA ALA A 26 4.48 -4.99 -16.70
C ALA A 26 5.48 -3.93 -16.21
N MET A 27 5.32 -3.51 -14.96
CA MET A 27 6.20 -2.57 -14.25
C MET A 27 7.24 -3.30 -13.39
N ILE A 28 7.03 -4.59 -13.13
CA ILE A 28 7.99 -5.46 -12.44
C ILE A 28 8.58 -6.44 -13.44
N ASN A 29 9.91 -6.59 -13.41
CA ASN A 29 10.61 -7.59 -14.22
C ASN A 29 10.11 -9.01 -13.91
N ALA A 30 9.87 -9.83 -14.95
CA ALA A 30 9.34 -11.18 -14.80
C ALA A 30 10.22 -12.10 -13.91
N GLY A 31 11.55 -11.95 -13.97
CA GLY A 31 12.49 -12.67 -13.11
C GLY A 31 12.38 -12.24 -11.65
N ALA A 32 12.22 -10.94 -11.40
CA ALA A 32 12.02 -10.42 -10.05
C ALA A 32 10.69 -10.89 -9.45
N TRP A 33 9.60 -10.84 -10.22
CA TRP A 33 8.31 -11.39 -9.78
C TRP A 33 8.37 -12.90 -9.51
N SER A 34 9.03 -13.66 -10.39
CA SER A 34 9.22 -15.10 -10.20
C SER A 34 10.00 -15.42 -8.92
N ALA A 35 11.05 -14.65 -8.63
CA ALA A 35 11.84 -14.80 -7.40
C ALA A 35 11.02 -14.45 -6.15
N TYR A 36 10.20 -13.39 -6.21
CA TYR A 36 9.32 -12.99 -5.11
C TYR A 36 8.30 -14.10 -4.79
N LYS A 37 7.56 -14.58 -5.79
CA LYS A 37 6.56 -15.63 -5.61
C LYS A 37 7.16 -16.93 -5.10
N ALA A 38 8.30 -17.35 -5.66
CA ALA A 38 8.97 -18.57 -5.24
C ALA A 38 9.32 -18.60 -3.74
N LYS A 39 9.40 -17.41 -3.11
CA LYS A 39 9.73 -17.28 -1.69
C LYS A 39 8.54 -16.96 -0.80
N PHE A 40 7.58 -16.18 -1.29
CA PHE A 40 6.53 -15.60 -0.44
C PHE A 40 5.11 -15.97 -0.87
N LEU A 41 4.84 -16.42 -2.09
CA LEU A 41 3.51 -16.85 -2.51
C LEU A 41 3.41 -18.38 -2.45
N ASP A 42 2.57 -18.89 -1.55
CA ASP A 42 2.33 -20.34 -1.46
C ASP A 42 1.23 -20.81 -2.43
N PRO A 43 1.10 -22.13 -2.67
CA PRO A 43 0.08 -22.68 -3.57
C PRO A 43 -1.38 -22.39 -3.18
N THR A 44 -1.65 -22.00 -1.93
CA THR A 44 -2.99 -21.66 -1.47
C THR A 44 -3.39 -20.22 -1.77
N GLY A 45 -2.43 -19.37 -2.15
CA GLY A 45 -2.64 -17.93 -2.38
C GLY A 45 -2.18 -17.05 -1.23
N ARG A 46 -1.50 -17.62 -0.22
CA ARG A 46 -0.95 -16.85 0.89
C ARG A 46 0.30 -16.13 0.48
N ILE A 47 0.37 -14.85 0.84
CA ILE A 47 1.61 -14.14 1.01
C ILE A 47 2.12 -14.45 2.41
N VAL A 48 3.28 -15.09 2.48
CA VAL A 48 3.88 -15.64 3.69
C VAL A 48 4.94 -14.69 4.21
N ASP A 49 4.73 -14.15 5.42
CA ASP A 49 5.74 -13.40 6.13
C ASP A 49 6.73 -14.34 6.82
N ASN A 50 7.80 -14.69 6.10
CA ASN A 50 8.86 -15.54 6.59
C ASN A 50 9.74 -14.88 7.68
N GLY A 51 9.56 -13.59 7.94
CA GLY A 51 10.19 -12.87 9.04
C GLY A 51 9.38 -12.92 10.33
N ASN A 52 8.11 -13.32 10.27
CA ASN A 52 7.18 -13.23 11.40
C ASN A 52 6.34 -14.51 11.56
N GLY A 53 7.00 -15.66 11.72
CA GLY A 53 6.32 -16.92 12.04
C GLY A 53 5.51 -17.53 10.88
N ASN A 54 5.73 -17.09 9.64
CA ASN A 54 5.01 -17.51 8.44
C ASN A 54 3.51 -17.19 8.46
N ILE A 55 3.10 -16.19 9.23
CA ILE A 55 1.71 -15.70 9.21
C ILE A 55 1.41 -14.96 7.89
N SER A 56 0.14 -14.77 7.61
CA SER A 56 -0.35 -13.94 6.52
C SER A 56 -1.21 -12.83 7.11
N HIS A 57 -1.05 -11.60 6.60
CA HIS A 57 -1.81 -10.44 7.04
C HIS A 57 -2.60 -9.84 5.88
N SER A 58 -3.63 -9.06 6.19
CA SER A 58 -4.34 -8.25 5.17
C SER A 58 -3.38 -7.34 4.39
N GLU A 59 -2.40 -6.73 5.08
CA GLU A 59 -1.28 -6.00 4.47
C GLU A 59 -0.50 -6.86 3.47
N GLY A 60 -0.11 -8.06 3.91
CA GLY A 60 0.60 -9.06 3.10
C GLY A 60 -0.11 -9.37 1.79
N GLN A 61 -1.40 -9.70 1.91
CA GLN A 61 -2.25 -9.99 0.78
C GLN A 61 -2.44 -8.77 -0.13
N GLY A 62 -2.68 -7.59 0.44
CA GLY A 62 -2.84 -6.34 -0.31
C GLY A 62 -1.60 -6.00 -1.15
N TYR A 63 -0.41 -6.14 -0.57
CA TYR A 63 0.83 -5.99 -1.33
C TYR A 63 1.01 -7.08 -2.38
N GLY A 64 0.69 -8.34 -2.08
CA GLY A 64 0.74 -9.42 -3.06
C GLY A 64 -0.13 -9.14 -4.28
N LEU A 65 -1.37 -8.66 -4.06
CA LEU A 65 -2.28 -8.26 -5.13
C LEU A 65 -1.71 -7.10 -5.94
N LEU A 66 -1.20 -6.06 -5.29
CA LEU A 66 -0.62 -4.91 -5.96
C LEU A 66 0.60 -5.31 -6.80
N LEU A 67 1.50 -6.13 -6.25
CA LEU A 67 2.69 -6.61 -6.97
C LEU A 67 2.32 -7.55 -8.13
N ALA A 68 1.32 -8.42 -7.97
CA ALA A 68 0.83 -9.27 -9.06
C ALA A 68 0.22 -8.44 -10.20
N TYR A 69 -0.52 -7.37 -9.86
CA TYR A 69 -1.00 -6.40 -10.84
C TYR A 69 0.16 -5.70 -11.55
N LEU A 70 1.15 -5.18 -10.82
CA LEU A 70 2.32 -4.51 -11.39
C LEU A 70 3.18 -5.45 -12.25
N ALA A 71 3.17 -6.75 -11.96
CA ALA A 71 3.82 -7.78 -12.77
C ALA A 71 2.97 -8.28 -13.95
N ALA A 72 1.81 -7.65 -14.22
CA ALA A 72 0.84 -8.07 -15.25
C ALA A 72 0.50 -9.57 -15.17
N SER A 73 0.31 -10.09 -13.94
CA SER A 73 0.16 -11.51 -13.65
C SER A 73 -1.23 -11.86 -13.10
N PRO A 74 -2.28 -11.90 -13.96
CA PRO A 74 -3.66 -12.08 -13.52
C PRO A 74 -3.94 -13.43 -12.84
N ALA A 75 -3.22 -14.48 -13.21
CA ALA A 75 -3.38 -15.80 -12.58
C ALA A 75 -2.91 -15.82 -11.12
N ASP A 76 -1.75 -15.21 -10.84
CA ASP A 76 -1.25 -15.07 -9.47
C ASP A 76 -2.14 -14.11 -8.66
N PHE A 77 -2.62 -13.04 -9.30
CA PHE A 77 -3.56 -12.12 -8.67
C PHE A 77 -4.84 -12.83 -8.21
N GLU A 78 -5.47 -13.63 -9.08
CA GLU A 78 -6.65 -14.41 -8.70
C GLU A 78 -6.36 -15.41 -7.58
N GLN A 79 -5.18 -16.03 -7.58
CA GLN A 79 -4.79 -16.96 -6.53
C GLN A 79 -4.70 -16.26 -5.16
N ILE A 80 -4.05 -15.10 -5.12
CA ILE A 80 -3.94 -14.28 -3.91
C ILE A 80 -5.32 -13.79 -3.48
N TRP A 81 -6.13 -13.30 -4.43
CA TRP A 81 -7.47 -12.81 -4.16
C TRP A 81 -8.40 -13.90 -3.64
N TYR A 82 -8.30 -15.11 -4.19
CA TYR A 82 -9.04 -16.28 -3.72
C TYR A 82 -8.77 -16.53 -2.23
N PHE A 83 -7.50 -16.56 -1.82
CA PHE A 83 -7.17 -16.73 -0.40
C PHE A 83 -7.75 -15.59 0.44
N THR A 84 -7.50 -14.34 0.03
CA THR A 84 -7.95 -13.15 0.77
C THR A 84 -9.46 -13.17 0.99
N ARG A 85 -10.25 -13.46 -0.04
CA ARG A 85 -11.72 -13.44 0.05
C ARG A 85 -12.30 -14.62 0.84
N THR A 86 -11.60 -15.75 0.93
CA THR A 86 -12.12 -16.93 1.65
C THR A 86 -11.63 -17.02 3.09
N GLU A 87 -10.43 -16.51 3.38
CA GLU A 87 -9.77 -16.67 4.67
C GLU A 87 -9.69 -15.37 5.46
N LEU A 88 -9.75 -14.20 4.81
CA LEU A 88 -9.65 -12.90 5.48
C LEU A 88 -10.94 -12.06 5.46
N LEU A 89 -11.76 -12.14 4.41
CA LEU A 89 -13.06 -11.44 4.36
C LEU A 89 -14.14 -12.19 5.15
N LEU A 90 -13.93 -12.28 6.46
CA LEU A 90 -14.81 -12.98 7.41
C LEU A 90 -15.74 -12.05 8.18
N ARG A 91 -15.58 -10.73 8.03
CA ARG A 91 -16.36 -9.71 8.72
C ARG A 91 -17.60 -9.34 7.90
N ASP A 92 -18.68 -9.00 8.60
CA ASP A 92 -19.95 -8.59 7.98
C ASP A 92 -19.91 -7.16 7.40
N ASP A 93 -18.98 -6.33 7.87
CA ASP A 93 -18.79 -4.94 7.42
C ASP A 93 -18.06 -4.84 6.07
N GLY A 94 -17.51 -5.96 5.56
CA GLY A 94 -16.78 -6.01 4.30
C GLY A 94 -15.29 -5.68 4.40
N LEU A 95 -14.73 -5.54 5.60
CA LEU A 95 -13.28 -5.40 5.82
C LEU A 95 -12.61 -6.77 6.06
N ALA A 96 -11.30 -6.83 5.89
CA ALA A 96 -10.51 -8.04 6.11
C ALA A 96 -10.08 -8.15 7.57
N VAL A 97 -10.15 -9.36 8.15
CA VAL A 97 -9.42 -9.64 9.39
C VAL A 97 -7.92 -9.50 9.13
N TRP A 98 -7.21 -8.88 10.07
CA TRP A 98 -5.84 -8.45 9.80
C TRP A 98 -4.81 -9.58 9.80
N LYS A 99 -5.08 -10.70 10.48
CA LYS A 99 -4.10 -11.78 10.71
C LYS A 99 -4.69 -13.17 10.57
N TRP A 100 -3.96 -14.01 9.84
CA TRP A 100 -4.16 -15.44 9.71
C TRP A 100 -2.86 -16.17 10.09
N ASP A 101 -2.93 -17.07 11.07
CA ASP A 101 -1.76 -17.79 11.58
C ASP A 101 -1.88 -19.30 11.28
N PRO A 102 -0.94 -19.89 10.50
CA PRO A 102 -0.98 -21.31 10.15
C PRO A 102 -0.85 -22.25 11.35
N ASN A 103 -0.33 -21.77 12.47
CA ASN A 103 0.06 -22.61 13.60
C ASN A 103 -1.04 -22.74 14.67
N VAL A 104 -2.16 -22.04 14.52
CA VAL A 104 -3.28 -22.05 15.47
C VAL A 104 -4.58 -22.48 14.81
N LYS A 105 -5.53 -22.98 15.61
CA LYS A 105 -6.90 -23.32 15.16
C LYS A 105 -7.93 -22.73 16.13
N PRO A 106 -8.90 -21.92 15.66
CA PRO A 106 -9.04 -21.40 14.29
C PRO A 106 -7.83 -20.54 13.87
N HIS A 107 -7.53 -20.48 12.57
CA HIS A 107 -6.38 -19.73 12.03
C HIS A 107 -6.49 -18.21 12.25
N VAL A 108 -7.73 -17.73 12.43
CA VAL A 108 -8.05 -16.34 12.79
C VAL A 108 -8.49 -16.34 14.24
N THR A 109 -7.75 -15.63 15.09
CA THR A 109 -8.02 -15.49 16.54
C THR A 109 -8.36 -14.06 16.95
N ASP A 110 -8.07 -13.10 16.09
CA ASP A 110 -8.43 -11.69 16.23
C ASP A 110 -9.20 -11.29 14.98
N THR A 111 -10.43 -10.82 15.18
CA THR A 111 -11.34 -10.46 14.10
C THR A 111 -11.25 -8.99 13.71
N ASN A 112 -10.42 -8.17 14.38
CA ASN A 112 -10.23 -6.78 14.01
C ASN A 112 -9.59 -6.67 12.61
N ASN A 113 -9.75 -5.50 11.99
CA ASN A 113 -9.11 -5.20 10.71
C ASN A 113 -7.79 -4.43 10.91
N ALA A 114 -7.05 -4.27 9.82
CA ALA A 114 -5.96 -3.31 9.71
C ALA A 114 -6.20 -2.48 8.46
N THR A 115 -6.47 -1.19 8.67
CA THR A 115 -7.01 -0.28 7.64
C THR A 115 -6.07 -0.07 6.47
N ASP A 116 -4.75 -0.16 6.68
CA ASP A 116 -3.76 -0.15 5.61
C ASP A 116 -3.87 -1.38 4.70
N GLY A 117 -4.04 -2.58 5.28
CA GLY A 117 -4.26 -3.81 4.55
C GLY A 117 -5.56 -3.76 3.73
N ASP A 118 -6.64 -3.26 4.32
CA ASP A 118 -7.90 -3.07 3.62
C ASP A 118 -7.77 -2.10 2.43
N MET A 119 -7.09 -0.97 2.64
CA MET A 119 -6.88 0.02 1.59
C MET A 119 -5.97 -0.51 0.47
N LEU A 120 -4.93 -1.31 0.80
CA LEU A 120 -4.09 -1.98 -0.20
C LEU A 120 -4.89 -2.98 -1.04
N ILE A 121 -5.75 -3.79 -0.41
CA ILE A 121 -6.60 -4.77 -1.11
C ILE A 121 -7.55 -4.04 -2.05
N ALA A 122 -8.28 -3.04 -1.55
CA ALA A 122 -9.22 -2.25 -2.36
C ALA A 122 -8.52 -1.53 -3.52
N TYR A 123 -7.35 -0.95 -3.27
CA TYR A 123 -6.53 -0.28 -4.29
C TYR A 123 -6.11 -1.26 -5.39
N ALA A 124 -5.54 -2.41 -5.03
CA ALA A 124 -5.10 -3.40 -6.00
C ALA A 124 -6.26 -3.97 -6.83
N LEU A 125 -7.41 -4.25 -6.20
CA LEU A 125 -8.63 -4.69 -6.88
C LEU A 125 -9.15 -3.64 -7.87
N ALA A 126 -9.12 -2.35 -7.51
CA ALA A 126 -9.56 -1.29 -8.40
C ALA A 126 -8.66 -1.12 -9.63
N LEU A 127 -7.34 -1.17 -9.43
CA LEU A 127 -6.35 -1.13 -10.50
C LEU A 127 -6.54 -2.31 -11.47
N ALA A 128 -6.56 -3.54 -10.93
CA ALA A 128 -6.75 -4.76 -11.70
C ALA A 128 -8.12 -4.80 -12.38
N GLY A 129 -9.19 -4.41 -11.67
CA GLY A 129 -10.55 -4.38 -12.18
C GLY A 129 -10.70 -3.47 -13.39
N THR A 130 -10.06 -2.30 -13.33
CA THR A 130 -10.05 -1.34 -14.43
C THR A 130 -9.23 -1.86 -15.61
N ALA A 131 -8.00 -2.32 -15.36
CA ALA A 131 -7.09 -2.75 -16.42
C ALA A 131 -7.55 -4.03 -17.13
N TRP A 132 -8.12 -4.98 -16.39
CA TRP A 132 -8.54 -6.28 -16.91
C TRP A 132 -10.05 -6.38 -17.17
N LYS A 133 -10.78 -5.27 -17.00
CA LYS A 133 -12.24 -5.19 -17.20
C LYS A 133 -13.00 -6.22 -16.36
N ARG A 134 -12.63 -6.34 -15.07
CA ARG A 134 -13.23 -7.24 -14.08
C ARG A 134 -14.17 -6.46 -13.17
N GLU A 135 -15.45 -6.44 -13.53
CA GLU A 135 -16.50 -5.75 -12.76
C GLU A 135 -16.62 -6.30 -11.33
N ASP A 136 -16.38 -7.59 -11.13
CA ASP A 136 -16.42 -8.21 -9.82
C ASP A 136 -15.30 -7.70 -8.89
N TYR A 137 -14.13 -7.37 -9.44
CA TYR A 137 -13.06 -6.73 -8.66
C TYR A 137 -13.43 -5.29 -8.30
N ILE A 138 -13.99 -4.53 -9.24
CA ILE A 138 -14.45 -3.16 -8.96
C ILE A 138 -15.54 -3.17 -7.89
N LEU A 139 -16.50 -4.10 -7.95
CA LEU A 139 -17.55 -4.22 -6.95
C LEU A 139 -16.99 -4.55 -5.55
N ALA A 140 -16.02 -5.46 -5.47
CA ALA A 140 -15.36 -5.78 -4.21
C ALA A 140 -14.57 -4.57 -3.66
N ALA A 141 -13.80 -3.89 -4.52
CA ALA A 141 -13.06 -2.68 -4.16
C ALA A 141 -13.99 -1.56 -3.67
N SER A 142 -15.11 -1.32 -4.35
CA SER A 142 -16.11 -0.31 -3.96
C SER A 142 -16.75 -0.62 -2.61
N ARG A 143 -17.07 -1.88 -2.32
CA ARG A 143 -17.60 -2.27 -1.01
C ARG A 143 -16.58 -2.03 0.10
N MET A 144 -15.33 -2.42 -0.10
CA MET A 144 -14.27 -2.17 0.87
C MET A 144 -14.00 -0.67 1.07
N ALA A 145 -13.99 0.13 -0.01
CA ALA A 145 -13.81 1.58 0.09
C ALA A 145 -14.96 2.27 0.84
N GLN A 146 -16.20 1.81 0.65
CA GLN A 146 -17.35 2.29 1.42
C GLN A 146 -17.25 1.93 2.90
N ALA A 147 -16.84 0.70 3.22
CA ALA A 147 -16.61 0.25 4.59
C ALA A 147 -15.47 1.05 5.26
N LEU A 148 -14.35 1.25 4.56
CA LEU A 148 -13.25 2.09 5.03
C LEU A 148 -13.73 3.51 5.38
N LEU A 149 -14.49 4.14 4.48
CA LEU A 149 -15.03 5.49 4.71
C LEU A 149 -15.98 5.53 5.91
N ALA A 150 -16.83 4.52 6.08
CA ALA A 150 -17.82 4.47 7.15
C ALA A 150 -17.21 4.15 8.52
N GLU A 151 -16.27 3.20 8.57
CA GLU A 151 -15.83 2.58 9.82
C GLU A 151 -14.46 3.08 10.30
N THR A 152 -13.61 3.60 9.40
CA THR A 152 -12.21 3.93 9.75
C THR A 152 -11.83 5.39 9.49
N VAL A 153 -12.60 6.14 8.70
CA VAL A 153 -12.38 7.57 8.47
C VAL A 153 -13.20 8.39 9.46
N GLY A 154 -12.51 9.03 10.40
CA GLY A 154 -13.12 9.82 11.47
C GLY A 154 -12.68 11.28 11.47
N SER A 155 -13.24 12.07 12.39
CA SER A 155 -12.75 13.43 12.66
C SER A 155 -12.40 13.64 14.12
N SER A 156 -11.29 14.33 14.38
CA SER A 156 -10.89 14.77 15.72
C SER A 156 -10.22 16.13 15.64
N GLN A 157 -10.59 17.04 16.55
CA GLN A 157 -10.05 18.40 16.65
C GLN A 157 -10.00 19.16 15.30
N GLY A 158 -11.02 18.99 14.46
CA GLY A 158 -11.14 19.66 13.16
C GLY A 158 -10.39 18.99 12.00
N ARG A 159 -9.60 17.94 12.26
CA ARG A 159 -8.89 17.14 11.26
C ARG A 159 -9.68 15.88 10.89
N THR A 160 -9.50 15.40 9.66
CA THR A 160 -9.92 14.07 9.21
C THR A 160 -8.77 13.09 9.43
N LEU A 161 -9.08 11.94 10.03
CA LEU A 161 -8.10 10.94 10.44
C LEU A 161 -8.48 9.57 9.86
N LEU A 162 -7.45 8.74 9.64
CA LEU A 162 -7.62 7.32 9.34
C LEU A 162 -7.29 6.52 10.60
N MET A 163 -8.28 5.84 11.16
CA MET A 163 -8.10 4.94 12.30
C MET A 163 -7.38 3.67 11.83
N PRO A 164 -6.41 3.15 12.61
CA PRO A 164 -5.67 1.94 12.23
C PRO A 164 -6.51 0.68 12.13
N GLY A 165 -7.66 0.64 12.82
CA GLY A 165 -8.67 -0.39 12.73
C GLY A 165 -10.01 0.15 13.24
N THR A 166 -11.05 -0.65 13.09
CA THR A 166 -12.43 -0.34 13.52
C THR A 166 -12.57 -0.30 15.04
N GLU A 167 -11.73 -1.03 15.75
CA GLU A 167 -11.75 -1.12 17.22
C GLU A 167 -10.38 -0.83 17.81
N GLY A 168 -10.35 -0.20 18.99
CA GLY A 168 -9.16 -0.13 19.85
C GLY A 168 -8.29 1.11 19.66
N PHE A 169 -8.71 2.10 18.86
CA PHE A 169 -7.89 3.27 18.52
C PHE A 169 -8.58 4.61 18.75
N THR A 170 -9.89 4.62 19.03
CA THR A 170 -10.65 5.85 19.23
C THR A 170 -10.47 6.42 20.63
N GLY A 171 -10.93 7.65 20.86
CA GLY A 171 -10.97 8.25 22.20
C GLY A 171 -11.94 7.57 23.17
N SER A 172 -12.89 6.76 22.68
CA SER A 172 -13.73 5.91 23.54
C SER A 172 -13.06 4.59 23.91
N ASP A 173 -12.09 4.13 23.12
CA ASP A 173 -11.39 2.87 23.37
C ASP A 173 -10.18 3.04 24.29
N ARG A 174 -9.60 4.25 24.32
CA ARG A 174 -8.31 4.52 24.97
C ARG A 174 -8.28 5.92 25.58
N ASP A 175 -7.69 6.02 26.77
CA ASP A 175 -7.47 7.30 27.47
C ASP A 175 -6.54 8.25 26.70
N ASP A 176 -5.60 7.71 25.91
CA ASP A 176 -4.72 8.50 25.04
C ASP A 176 -5.23 8.61 23.59
N GLY A 177 -6.48 8.24 23.32
CA GLY A 177 -7.07 8.25 21.99
C GLY A 177 -7.49 9.63 21.48
N PRO A 178 -7.64 9.81 20.15
CA PRO A 178 -7.44 8.80 19.13
C PRO A 178 -5.95 8.54 18.85
N VAL A 179 -5.61 7.29 18.57
CA VAL A 179 -4.27 6.85 18.17
C VAL A 179 -4.25 6.54 16.68
N VAL A 180 -3.31 7.11 15.94
CA VAL A 180 -3.11 6.86 14.51
C VAL A 180 -1.77 6.19 14.25
N ASN A 181 -1.66 5.49 13.13
CA ASN A 181 -0.40 5.02 12.58
C ASN A 181 -0.15 5.79 11.27
N PRO A 182 0.77 6.76 11.23
CA PRO A 182 0.98 7.60 10.04
C PRO A 182 1.42 6.80 8.80
N SER A 183 1.96 5.59 9.01
CA SER A 183 2.33 4.71 7.92
C SER A 183 1.13 4.04 7.23
N TYR A 184 -0.09 4.20 7.75
CA TYR A 184 -1.32 3.67 7.16
C TYR A 184 -1.89 4.64 6.10
N TRP A 185 -1.32 5.84 5.97
CA TRP A 185 -1.72 6.82 4.96
C TRP A 185 -1.06 6.51 3.61
N ILE A 186 -1.69 5.63 2.85
CA ILE A 186 -1.23 5.21 1.51
C ILE A 186 -1.71 6.24 0.48
N TYR A 187 -0.98 7.35 0.37
CA TYR A 187 -1.41 8.53 -0.38
C TYR A 187 -1.81 8.25 -1.85
N GLU A 188 -1.14 7.32 -2.53
CA GLU A 188 -1.50 6.93 -3.90
C GLU A 188 -2.86 6.21 -4.01
N ALA A 189 -3.31 5.56 -2.93
CA ALA A 189 -4.57 4.83 -2.90
C ALA A 189 -5.76 5.77 -2.61
N ILE A 190 -5.53 6.90 -1.92
CA ILE A 190 -6.60 7.81 -1.48
C ILE A 190 -7.45 8.36 -2.64
N PRO A 191 -6.88 8.82 -3.78
CA PRO A 191 -7.69 9.24 -4.93
C PRO A 191 -8.52 8.10 -5.52
N VAL A 192 -8.00 6.87 -5.47
CA VAL A 192 -8.74 5.67 -5.92
C VAL A 192 -9.89 5.37 -4.97
N MET A 193 -9.69 5.47 -3.66
CA MET A 193 -10.78 5.32 -2.67
C MET A 193 -11.87 6.37 -2.90
N SER A 194 -11.50 7.61 -3.23
CA SER A 194 -12.46 8.67 -3.58
C SER A 194 -13.26 8.35 -4.85
N ALA A 195 -12.64 7.73 -5.86
CA ALA A 195 -13.37 7.29 -7.04
C ALA A 195 -14.34 6.13 -6.76
N LEU A 196 -13.97 5.21 -5.85
CA LEU A 196 -14.76 4.04 -5.48
C LEU A 196 -15.91 4.35 -4.51
N ALA A 197 -15.68 5.28 -3.58
CA ALA A 197 -16.60 5.73 -2.53
C ALA A 197 -16.53 7.27 -2.40
N PRO A 198 -17.24 8.02 -3.27
CA PRO A 198 -17.11 9.47 -3.35
C PRO A 198 -17.40 10.22 -2.04
N SER A 199 -16.43 11.01 -1.57
CA SER A 199 -16.53 11.87 -0.40
C SER A 199 -15.37 12.87 -0.34
N ASP A 200 -15.63 14.09 0.12
CA ASP A 200 -14.59 15.11 0.37
C ASP A 200 -13.63 14.71 1.50
N ALA A 201 -14.03 13.74 2.34
CA ALA A 201 -13.22 13.24 3.44
C ALA A 201 -11.90 12.63 2.97
N TRP A 202 -11.84 12.03 1.78
CA TRP A 202 -10.62 11.43 1.24
C TRP A 202 -9.55 12.47 0.95
N GLN A 203 -9.90 13.56 0.26
CA GLN A 203 -8.94 14.63 -0.01
C GLN A 203 -8.52 15.29 1.31
N LYS A 204 -9.48 15.55 2.20
CA LYS A 204 -9.18 16.12 3.51
C LYS A 204 -8.27 15.23 4.35
N LEU A 205 -8.45 13.89 4.30
CA LEU A 205 -7.55 12.93 4.94
C LEU A 205 -6.12 13.04 4.41
N SER A 206 -5.96 13.13 3.08
CA SER A 206 -4.64 13.32 2.47
C SER A 206 -3.97 14.61 2.97
N ASP A 207 -4.70 15.72 2.91
CA ASP A 207 -4.19 17.04 3.29
C ASP A 207 -3.85 17.09 4.79
N ASP A 208 -4.77 16.67 5.66
CA ASP A 208 -4.58 16.64 7.11
C ASP A 208 -3.46 15.67 7.52
N GLY A 209 -3.29 14.55 6.81
CA GLY A 209 -2.20 13.60 7.04
C GLY A 209 -0.82 14.22 6.76
N VAL A 210 -0.67 14.93 5.65
CA VAL A 210 0.59 15.65 5.33
C VAL A 210 0.88 16.73 6.37
N GLU A 211 -0.12 17.52 6.75
CA GLU A 211 0.04 18.55 7.78
C GLU A 211 0.38 17.95 9.16
N LEU A 212 -0.23 16.83 9.54
CA LEU A 212 0.12 16.10 10.75
C LEU A 212 1.56 15.61 10.72
N LEU A 213 2.03 14.99 9.62
CA LEU A 213 3.41 14.53 9.49
C LEU A 213 4.41 15.66 9.68
N LYS A 214 4.12 16.88 9.20
CA LYS A 214 4.97 18.06 9.43
C LYS A 214 5.10 18.41 10.91
N THR A 215 4.07 18.15 11.71
CA THR A 215 4.09 18.41 13.17
C THR A 215 4.65 17.27 14.00
N MET A 216 4.62 16.02 13.50
CA MET A 216 5.17 14.83 14.15
C MET A 216 6.71 14.84 14.08
N GLN A 217 7.33 15.61 14.97
CA GLN A 217 8.78 15.80 15.05
C GLN A 217 9.30 15.34 16.42
N PHE A 218 9.27 14.04 16.69
CA PHE A 218 9.70 13.48 17.97
C PHE A 218 11.21 13.23 17.99
N GLY A 219 11.81 13.45 19.15
CA GLY A 219 13.21 13.15 19.41
C GLY A 219 14.23 14.05 18.71
N PRO A 220 15.54 13.83 18.97
CA PRO A 220 16.62 14.59 18.35
C PRO A 220 16.64 14.52 16.82
N ARG A 221 16.10 13.43 16.26
CA ARG A 221 16.03 13.17 14.82
C ARG A 221 14.78 13.74 14.14
N LYS A 222 13.83 14.28 14.90
CA LYS A 222 12.59 14.88 14.40
C LYS A 222 11.82 13.92 13.48
N LEU A 223 11.53 12.71 13.96
CA LEU A 223 10.81 11.68 13.22
C LEU A 223 9.39 11.49 13.77
N PRO A 224 8.43 11.01 12.95
CA PRO A 224 7.17 10.49 13.49
C PRO A 224 7.42 9.18 14.26
N ALA A 225 6.48 8.82 15.14
CA ALA A 225 6.47 7.51 15.78
C ALA A 225 5.66 6.51 14.96
N GLU A 226 5.84 5.21 15.22
CA GLU A 226 4.98 4.14 14.70
C GLU A 226 3.51 4.41 15.02
N TRP A 227 3.23 4.74 16.29
CA TRP A 227 1.90 4.99 16.83
C TRP A 227 1.86 6.35 17.51
N VAL A 228 0.92 7.20 17.12
CA VAL A 228 0.84 8.59 17.56
C VAL A 228 -0.52 8.87 18.18
N SER A 229 -0.52 9.25 19.45
CA SER A 229 -1.68 9.80 20.14
C SER A 229 -1.95 11.21 19.65
N LEU A 230 -3.21 11.48 19.34
CA LEU A 230 -3.76 12.79 18.97
C LEU A 230 -4.82 13.27 19.97
N HIS A 231 -4.81 12.74 21.20
CA HIS A 231 -5.68 13.22 22.28
C HIS A 231 -5.49 14.73 22.53
N ASP A 232 -4.23 15.17 22.51
CA ASP A 232 -3.81 16.57 22.61
C ASP A 232 -2.82 16.92 21.48
N LYS A 233 -1.70 17.57 21.81
CA LYS A 233 -0.57 17.70 20.88
C LYS A 233 -0.05 16.32 20.51
N PRO A 234 0.31 16.07 19.23
CA PRO A 234 0.86 14.80 18.80
C PRO A 234 2.00 14.34 19.71
N ARG A 235 1.95 13.07 20.13
CA ARG A 235 2.99 12.40 20.93
C ARG A 235 3.01 10.91 20.62
N PRO A 236 4.13 10.20 20.84
CA PRO A 236 4.12 8.73 20.83
C PRO A 236 3.00 8.20 21.75
N ALA A 237 2.22 7.25 21.23
CA ALA A 237 1.07 6.69 21.94
C ALA A 237 1.50 5.84 23.16
N GLU A 238 0.67 5.80 24.20
CA GLU A 238 0.91 5.02 25.41
C GLU A 238 0.78 3.52 25.15
N GLY A 239 1.61 2.72 25.82
CA GLY A 239 1.63 1.27 25.60
C GLY A 239 2.33 0.83 24.30
N PHE A 240 2.88 1.76 23.52
CA PHE A 240 3.75 1.49 22.38
C PHE A 240 5.16 2.03 22.64
N ASP A 241 6.15 1.38 22.04
CA ASP A 241 7.53 1.89 22.06
C ASP A 241 7.59 3.25 21.37
N ALA A 242 8.26 4.22 22.00
CA ALA A 242 8.54 5.52 21.40
C ALA A 242 9.66 5.40 20.34
N GLU A 243 9.33 4.82 19.19
CA GLU A 243 10.28 4.55 18.11
C GLU A 243 9.77 4.94 16.71
N PHE A 244 10.71 5.15 15.80
CA PHE A 244 10.50 5.06 14.35
C PHE A 244 10.98 3.68 13.91
N GLY A 245 10.09 2.86 13.37
CA GLY A 245 10.36 1.43 13.16
C GLY A 245 10.00 0.93 11.76
N TYR A 246 9.61 -0.35 11.72
CA TYR A 246 9.28 -1.06 10.50
C TYR A 246 8.02 -0.52 9.82
N ASN A 247 7.05 0.00 10.56
CA ASN A 247 5.88 0.66 9.96
C ASN A 247 6.31 2.03 9.41
N ALA A 248 6.96 2.85 10.23
CA ALA A 248 7.25 4.24 9.88
C ALA A 248 8.18 4.41 8.67
N ILE A 249 9.03 3.41 8.36
CA ILE A 249 9.93 3.44 7.20
C ILE A 249 9.21 3.55 5.84
N ARG A 250 7.95 3.14 5.73
CA ARG A 250 7.20 3.25 4.46
C ARG A 250 6.58 4.62 4.23
N ILE A 251 6.55 5.50 5.25
CA ILE A 251 5.98 6.85 5.13
C ILE A 251 6.59 7.65 3.98
N PRO A 252 7.94 7.77 3.84
CA PRO A 252 8.52 8.53 2.73
C PRO A 252 8.23 7.89 1.37
N LEU A 253 8.17 6.57 1.30
CA LEU A 253 7.81 5.85 0.08
C LEU A 253 6.38 6.17 -0.36
N TYR A 254 5.42 6.15 0.56
CA TYR A 254 4.03 6.48 0.25
C TYR A 254 3.81 7.96 -0.08
N LEU A 255 4.53 8.87 0.58
CA LEU A 255 4.53 10.29 0.21
C LEU A 255 5.01 10.47 -1.23
N ALA A 256 6.15 9.88 -1.58
CA ALA A 256 6.70 9.95 -2.94
C ALA A 256 5.74 9.33 -3.97
N ARG A 257 5.26 8.11 -3.73
CA ARG A 257 4.34 7.41 -4.63
C ARG A 257 2.99 8.11 -4.80
N GLY A 258 2.53 8.80 -3.76
CA GLY A 258 1.33 9.65 -3.79
C GLY A 258 1.53 11.00 -4.47
N GLY A 259 2.73 11.31 -4.99
CA GLY A 259 3.02 12.57 -5.64
C GLY A 259 3.16 13.77 -4.69
N ILE A 260 3.42 13.54 -3.40
CA ILE A 260 3.64 14.62 -2.43
C ILE A 260 5.06 15.19 -2.62
N THR A 261 5.14 16.42 -3.12
CA THR A 261 6.41 17.07 -3.51
C THR A 261 7.00 17.99 -2.44
N ASP A 262 6.65 17.80 -1.16
CA ASP A 262 7.26 18.56 -0.07
C ASP A 262 8.68 18.04 0.22
N ASN A 263 9.66 18.63 -0.48
CA ASN A 263 11.06 18.25 -0.35
C ASN A 263 11.59 18.42 1.08
N ALA A 264 11.11 19.41 1.85
CA ALA A 264 11.58 19.61 3.22
C ALA A 264 11.13 18.46 4.13
N LEU A 265 9.90 17.99 3.96
CA LEU A 265 9.37 16.82 4.66
C LEU A 265 10.15 15.55 4.26
N LEU A 266 10.30 15.28 2.96
CA LEU A 266 10.98 14.09 2.45
C LEU A 266 12.45 14.03 2.91
N ILE A 267 13.19 15.13 2.76
CA ILE A 267 14.59 15.24 3.21
C ILE A 267 14.71 15.04 4.72
N ARG A 268 13.79 15.61 5.52
CA ARG A 268 13.80 15.44 6.98
C ARG A 268 13.65 13.96 7.34
N LEU A 269 12.67 13.27 6.76
CA LEU A 269 12.42 11.86 7.06
C LEU A 269 13.60 10.99 6.61
N GLN A 270 14.09 11.17 5.38
CA GLN A 270 15.24 10.45 4.84
C GLN A 270 16.49 10.60 5.72
N LYS A 271 16.84 11.84 6.11
CA LYS A 271 17.97 12.11 7.00
C LYS A 271 17.75 11.55 8.41
N GLY A 272 16.57 11.75 8.97
CA GLY A 272 16.24 11.33 10.32
C GLY A 272 16.33 9.82 10.48
N MET A 273 15.79 9.05 9.52
CA MET A 273 15.73 7.59 9.60
C MET A 273 17.04 6.89 9.23
N SER A 274 18.07 7.64 8.83
CA SER A 274 19.31 7.06 8.32
C SER A 274 20.45 7.10 9.33
N GLN A 275 21.22 6.01 9.38
CA GLN A 275 22.54 5.90 9.98
C GLN A 275 23.55 5.66 8.85
N ASP A 276 24.45 6.62 8.63
CA ASP A 276 25.47 6.55 7.55
C ASP A 276 24.88 6.27 6.15
N GLY A 277 23.71 6.86 5.87
CA GLY A 277 22.97 6.69 4.61
C GLY A 277 22.11 5.43 4.51
N VAL A 278 22.16 4.54 5.50
CA VAL A 278 21.37 3.31 5.55
C VAL A 278 20.18 3.52 6.50
N PRO A 279 18.95 3.14 6.12
CA PRO A 279 17.81 3.22 7.03
C PRO A 279 18.04 2.41 8.32
N ALA A 280 17.43 2.87 9.40
CA ALA A 280 17.49 2.21 10.70
C ALA A 280 16.19 2.44 11.48
N THR A 281 15.86 1.51 12.36
CA THR A 281 14.89 1.79 13.42
C THR A 281 15.54 2.70 14.46
N ILE A 282 14.80 3.69 14.97
CA ILE A 282 15.33 4.77 15.81
C ILE A 282 14.53 4.84 17.11
N ASP A 283 15.24 4.81 18.24
CA ASP A 283 14.66 5.19 19.53
C ASP A 283 14.43 6.71 19.54
N LEU A 284 13.18 7.16 19.66
CA LEU A 284 12.83 8.58 19.58
C LEU A 284 13.22 9.36 20.82
N THR A 285 13.45 8.70 21.96
CA THR A 285 13.88 9.39 23.18
C THR A 285 15.33 9.82 23.09
N THR A 286 16.19 8.94 22.59
CA THR A 286 17.64 9.11 22.53
C THR A 286 18.16 9.55 21.16
N GLY A 287 17.38 9.30 20.10
CA GLY A 287 17.81 9.47 18.71
C GLY A 287 18.85 8.43 18.26
N ARG A 288 19.06 7.35 19.01
CA ARG A 288 20.03 6.30 18.63
C ARG A 288 19.38 5.25 17.74
N PRO A 289 20.10 4.70 16.75
CA PRO A 289 19.64 3.52 16.01
C PRO A 289 19.45 2.33 16.96
N LYS A 290 18.29 1.66 16.88
CA LYS A 290 18.02 0.36 17.54
C LYS A 290 18.50 -0.79 16.64
N ALA A 291 18.19 -0.74 15.35
CA ALA A 291 18.65 -1.71 14.36
C ALA A 291 18.93 -1.04 13.01
N VAL A 292 20.09 -1.30 12.42
CA VAL A 292 20.40 -0.87 11.04
C VAL A 292 19.74 -1.83 10.07
N LEU A 293 18.94 -1.28 9.14
CA LEU A 293 18.14 -2.01 8.17
C LEU A 293 18.94 -2.12 6.86
N SER A 294 19.94 -3.00 6.87
CA SER A 294 20.96 -3.06 5.81
C SER A 294 20.50 -3.74 4.52
N ASP A 295 19.37 -4.47 4.53
CA ASP A 295 18.78 -5.13 3.36
C ASP A 295 18.50 -4.11 2.23
N PRO A 296 18.84 -4.42 0.97
CA PRO A 296 18.59 -3.54 -0.17
C PRO A 296 17.14 -3.03 -0.25
N GLY A 297 16.18 -3.85 0.18
CA GLY A 297 14.78 -3.50 0.15
C GLY A 297 14.35 -2.44 1.16
N TYR A 298 15.15 -2.16 2.20
CA TYR A 298 14.94 -0.97 3.02
C TYR A 298 15.61 0.26 2.40
N ARG A 299 16.82 0.08 1.84
CA ARG A 299 17.59 1.17 1.20
C ARG A 299 16.85 1.81 0.04
N ILE A 300 16.05 1.04 -0.69
CA ILE A 300 15.23 1.55 -1.81
C ILE A 300 14.37 2.75 -1.42
N VAL A 301 13.94 2.88 -0.16
CA VAL A 301 13.14 4.02 0.31
C VAL A 301 13.98 5.29 0.23
N ASN A 302 15.23 5.24 0.69
CA ASN A 302 16.16 6.37 0.57
C ASN A 302 16.48 6.67 -0.90
N ASP A 303 16.66 5.65 -1.74
CA ASP A 303 16.98 5.83 -3.16
C ASP A 303 15.82 6.48 -3.93
N VAL A 304 14.58 6.06 -3.65
CA VAL A 304 13.37 6.68 -4.22
C VAL A 304 13.26 8.14 -3.79
N VAL A 305 13.47 8.44 -2.50
CA VAL A 305 13.42 9.82 -2.01
C VAL A 305 14.52 10.67 -2.65
N ALA A 306 15.74 10.14 -2.80
CA ALA A 306 16.83 10.86 -3.47
C ALA A 306 16.45 11.19 -4.92
N CYS A 307 16.00 10.20 -5.70
CA CYS A 307 15.51 10.42 -7.06
C CYS A 307 14.43 11.51 -7.13
N VAL A 308 13.40 11.45 -6.28
CA VAL A 308 12.29 12.42 -6.29
C VAL A 308 12.75 13.83 -5.91
N VAL A 309 13.68 13.96 -4.97
CA VAL A 309 14.10 15.26 -4.42
C VAL A 309 15.14 15.95 -5.32
N ASP A 310 16.11 15.21 -5.85
CA ASP A 310 17.27 15.79 -6.55
C ASP A 310 17.66 15.10 -7.87
N GLY A 311 16.88 14.10 -8.31
CA GLY A 311 17.15 13.37 -9.56
C GLY A 311 18.33 12.40 -9.46
N THR A 312 18.76 12.03 -8.25
CA THR A 312 19.82 11.03 -8.06
C THR A 312 19.39 9.69 -8.66
N ARG A 313 20.26 9.13 -9.51
CA ARG A 313 20.07 7.79 -10.07
C ARG A 313 20.21 6.72 -9.01
N LEU A 314 19.40 5.67 -9.14
CA LEU A 314 19.47 4.50 -8.29
C LEU A 314 20.84 3.82 -8.45
N PRO A 315 21.47 3.36 -7.35
CA PRO A 315 22.69 2.59 -7.46
C PRO A 315 22.39 1.21 -8.08
N ASN A 316 23.38 0.63 -8.78
CA ASN A 316 23.25 -0.72 -9.36
C ASN A 316 22.80 -1.78 -8.35
N SER A 317 23.15 -1.63 -7.07
CA SER A 317 22.72 -2.54 -6.01
C SER A 317 21.21 -2.50 -5.77
N ALA A 318 20.54 -1.36 -5.97
CA ALA A 318 19.10 -1.23 -5.82
C ALA A 318 18.33 -1.95 -6.95
N LEU A 319 18.94 -2.05 -8.14
CA LEU A 319 18.36 -2.71 -9.31
C LEU A 319 18.47 -4.25 -9.24
N GLN A 320 19.32 -4.77 -8.36
CA GLN A 320 19.47 -6.21 -8.14
C GLN A 320 18.42 -6.71 -7.15
N PHE A 321 17.49 -7.52 -7.63
CA PHE A 321 16.46 -8.12 -6.79
C PHE A 321 16.82 -9.54 -6.37
N ALA A 322 17.01 -9.74 -5.06
CA ALA A 322 17.31 -11.04 -4.46
C ALA A 322 16.52 -11.17 -3.14
N PRO A 323 15.29 -11.73 -3.17
CA PRO A 323 14.40 -11.66 -2.03
C PRO A 323 14.91 -12.48 -0.84
N ALA A 324 15.04 -11.85 0.32
CA ALA A 324 15.47 -12.48 1.58
C ALA A 324 14.32 -12.59 2.58
N LEU A 325 13.73 -11.45 2.95
CA LEU A 325 12.58 -11.33 3.82
C LEU A 325 11.42 -10.68 3.08
N TYR A 326 10.21 -11.09 3.42
CA TYR A 326 8.98 -10.62 2.78
C TYR A 326 8.89 -9.08 2.71
N TYR A 327 9.06 -8.42 3.85
CA TYR A 327 8.82 -6.99 3.97
C TYR A 327 9.78 -6.11 3.13
N PRO A 328 11.13 -6.20 3.28
CA PRO A 328 12.03 -5.40 2.45
C PRO A 328 11.92 -5.77 0.96
N SER A 329 11.70 -7.05 0.63
CA SER A 329 11.51 -7.45 -0.77
C SER A 329 10.30 -6.77 -1.41
N THR A 330 9.23 -6.61 -0.64
CA THR A 330 8.02 -5.88 -1.05
C THR A 330 8.31 -4.41 -1.30
N LEU A 331 8.98 -3.73 -0.35
CA LEU A 331 9.39 -2.33 -0.51
C LEU A 331 10.30 -2.12 -1.73
N GLN A 332 11.22 -3.05 -2.01
CA GLN A 332 12.10 -2.97 -3.18
C GLN A 332 11.31 -2.98 -4.48
N LEU A 333 10.37 -3.92 -4.64
CA LEU A 333 9.57 -4.01 -5.86
C LEU A 333 8.63 -2.83 -6.03
N LEU A 334 8.05 -2.30 -4.94
CA LEU A 334 7.25 -1.07 -4.99
C LEU A 334 8.08 0.14 -5.41
N GLY A 335 9.28 0.29 -4.84
CA GLY A 335 10.19 1.38 -5.21
C GLY A 335 10.63 1.30 -6.66
N LEU A 336 11.10 0.12 -7.11
CA LEU A 336 11.54 -0.08 -8.49
C LEU A 336 10.40 0.11 -9.51
N ALA A 337 9.20 -0.41 -9.23
CA ALA A 337 8.05 -0.21 -10.10
C ALA A 337 7.67 1.28 -10.22
N TYR A 338 7.69 2.02 -9.11
CA TYR A 338 7.44 3.46 -9.11
C TYR A 338 8.47 4.23 -9.95
N ILE A 339 9.75 3.97 -9.73
CA ILE A 339 10.83 4.65 -10.46
C ILE A 339 10.73 4.34 -11.95
N GLY A 340 10.54 3.08 -12.32
CA GLY A 340 10.38 2.70 -13.73
C GLY A 340 9.18 3.34 -14.42
N GLU A 341 8.09 3.61 -13.68
CA GLU A 341 6.89 4.25 -14.23
C GLU A 341 6.99 5.77 -14.29
N LYS A 342 7.39 6.40 -13.18
CA LYS A 342 7.25 7.83 -12.96
C LYS A 342 8.57 8.60 -13.10
N HIS A 343 9.69 7.92 -12.92
CA HIS A 343 11.03 8.51 -12.91
C HIS A 343 12.07 7.69 -13.69
N PRO A 344 11.83 7.32 -14.95
CA PRO A 344 12.76 6.51 -15.73
C PRO A 344 14.13 7.17 -15.92
N GLU A 345 14.26 8.49 -15.72
CA GLU A 345 15.52 9.24 -15.70
C GLU A 345 16.47 8.85 -14.56
N CYS A 346 15.95 8.25 -13.50
CA CYS A 346 16.71 7.78 -12.34
C CYS A 346 17.24 6.34 -12.48
N LEU A 347 16.95 5.66 -13.60
CA LEU A 347 17.43 4.29 -13.88
C LEU A 347 18.81 4.24 -14.54
#